data_AF-A0A5C7LI30-F1
#
_entry.id   AF-A0A5C7LI30-F1
#
_cell.length_a   1.000
_cell.length_b   1.000
_cell.length_c   1.000
_cell.angle_alpha   90.00
_cell.angle_beta   90.00
_cell.angle_gamma   90.00
#
_symmetry.space_group_name_H-M   'P 1'
#
loop_
_entity.id
_entity.type
_entity.pdbx_description
1 polymer ?
#
loop_
_entity_poly.entity_id
_entity_poly.type
_entity_poly.pdbx_seq_one_letter_code
_entity_poly.pdbx_strand_id
1 'polypeptide(L)'
;MNWSKYTKELLATHEAFRRLQFPSASLFVVLNGPQVLFQARHNEKDFTVSIGLTNEPETLQEEWVRAVEWWNKTASEDDRSAIYQSSFIRTRASALIPALIKKGMYPVIQN
;
A
#
# COMPACT_ATOMS: atom_id res chain seq x y z
N MET A 1 15.05 0.17 -11.32
CA MET A 1 14.54 1.56 -11.20
C MET A 1 14.75 2.05 -9.77
N ASN A 2 15.05 3.33 -9.57
CA ASN A 2 15.31 3.87 -8.24
C ASN A 2 14.11 4.68 -7.73
N TRP A 3 13.08 3.97 -7.26
CA TRP A 3 11.95 4.59 -6.57
C TRP A 3 12.34 5.08 -5.18
N SER A 4 11.74 6.18 -4.72
CA SER A 4 11.89 6.65 -3.35
C SER A 4 11.45 5.59 -2.34
N LYS A 5 11.95 5.71 -1.11
CA LYS A 5 11.56 4.80 -0.01
C LYS A 5 10.05 4.81 0.22
N TYR A 6 9.38 5.96 0.06
CA TYR A 6 7.94 6.08 0.27
C TYR A 6 7.17 5.38 -0.84
N THR A 7 7.58 5.56 -2.10
CA THR A 7 6.98 4.86 -3.24
C THR A 7 7.14 3.36 -3.14
N LYS A 8 8.32 2.86 -2.73
CA LYS A 8 8.54 1.42 -2.48
C LYS A 8 7.60 0.88 -1.40
N GLU A 9 7.44 1.61 -0.30
CA GLU A 9 6.55 1.19 0.79
C GLU A 9 5.07 1.26 0.39
N LEU A 10 4.66 2.27 -0.40
CA LEU A 10 3.32 2.35 -0.98
C LEU A 10 3.02 1.17 -1.90
N LEU A 11 3.95 0.80 -2.78
CA LEU A 11 3.82 -0.35 -3.67
C LEU A 11 3.70 -1.66 -2.86
N ALA A 12 4.54 -1.85 -1.86
CA ALA A 12 4.48 -3.03 -1.01
C ALA A 12 3.18 -3.10 -0.20
N THR A 13 2.70 -1.95 0.30
CA THR A 13 1.43 -1.87 1.03
C THR A 13 0.25 -2.18 0.10
N HIS A 14 0.24 -1.62 -1.10
CA HIS A 14 -0.73 -1.93 -2.14
C HIS A 14 -0.77 -3.44 -2.44
N GLU A 15 0.39 -4.07 -2.59
CA GLU A 15 0.51 -5.51 -2.81
C GLU A 15 0.00 -6.33 -1.61
N ALA A 16 0.30 -5.91 -0.37
CA ALA A 16 -0.21 -6.59 0.82
C ALA A 16 -1.74 -6.60 0.86
N PHE A 17 -2.39 -5.46 0.59
CA PHE A 17 -3.85 -5.38 0.56
C PHE A 17 -4.46 -6.15 -0.63
N ARG A 18 -3.81 -6.17 -1.79
CA ARG A 18 -4.24 -7.00 -2.93
C ARG A 18 -4.20 -8.49 -2.60
N ARG A 19 -3.16 -8.97 -1.92
CA ARG A 19 -3.05 -10.37 -1.44
C ARG A 19 -4.14 -10.71 -0.43
N LEU A 20 -4.57 -9.72 0.35
CA LEU A 20 -5.75 -9.80 1.20
C LEU A 20 -7.05 -9.57 0.44
N GLN A 21 -7.07 -9.63 -0.89
CA GLN A 21 -8.29 -9.52 -1.72
C GLN A 21 -9.07 -8.20 -1.60
N PHE A 22 -8.43 -7.12 -1.15
CA PHE A 22 -9.05 -5.80 -1.28
C PHE A 22 -9.07 -5.39 -2.76
N PRO A 23 -10.22 -4.94 -3.30
CA PRO A 23 -10.29 -4.47 -4.68
C PRO A 23 -9.47 -3.19 -4.85
N SER A 24 -8.81 -3.02 -5.99
CA SER A 24 -8.00 -1.81 -6.25
C SER A 24 -8.80 -0.51 -6.14
N ALA A 25 -10.10 -0.53 -6.44
CA ALA A 25 -10.99 0.62 -6.29
C ALA A 25 -11.20 1.07 -4.83
N SER A 26 -10.78 0.25 -3.85
CA SER A 26 -10.87 0.56 -2.43
C SER A 26 -9.52 0.89 -1.80
N LEU A 27 -8.47 1.08 -2.59
CA LEU A 27 -7.12 1.36 -2.14
C LEU A 27 -6.70 2.75 -2.60
N PHE A 28 -6.29 3.59 -1.67
CA PHE A 28 -5.99 5.00 -1.92
C PHE A 28 -4.64 5.38 -1.33
N VAL A 29 -3.92 6.24 -2.04
CA VAL A 29 -2.80 7.00 -1.47
C VAL A 29 -3.33 8.38 -1.14
N VAL A 30 -3.16 8.77 0.12
CA VAL A 30 -3.63 10.07 0.62
C VAL A 30 -2.42 10.88 1.06
N LEU A 31 -2.25 12.04 0.44
CA LEU A 31 -1.27 13.05 0.82
C LEU A 31 -2.00 14.13 1.61
N ASN A 32 -1.70 14.25 2.91
CA ASN A 32 -2.34 15.22 3.80
C ASN A 32 -1.27 16.09 4.47
N GLY A 33 -0.99 17.24 3.84
CA GLY A 33 0.20 18.03 4.16
C GLY A 33 1.46 17.18 3.98
N PRO A 34 2.34 17.08 4.99
CA PRO A 34 3.53 16.25 4.88
C PRO A 34 3.23 14.75 5.00
N GLN A 35 2.03 14.35 5.44
CA GLN A 35 1.73 12.95 5.71
C GLN A 35 1.51 12.15 4.42
N VAL A 36 2.19 11.02 4.33
CA VAL A 36 1.99 10.01 3.29
C VAL A 36 1.23 8.85 3.92
N LEU A 37 0.00 8.64 3.48
CA LEU A 37 -0.89 7.62 4.02
C LEU A 37 -1.32 6.66 2.91
N PHE A 38 -1.46 5.39 3.27
CA PHE A 38 -2.17 4.42 2.46
C PHE A 38 -3.49 4.08 3.16
N GLN A 39 -4.60 4.15 2.44
CA GLN A 39 -5.92 3.89 2.98
C GLN A 39 -6.59 2.74 2.22
N ALA A 40 -7.09 1.76 2.97
CA ALA A 40 -7.99 0.74 2.46
C ALA A 40 -9.40 0.98 2.99
N ARG A 41 -10.39 1.04 2.09
CA ARG A 41 -11.81 1.18 2.43
C ARG A 41 -12.53 -0.15 2.28
N HIS A 42 -13.37 -0.52 3.24
CA HIS A 42 -14.21 -1.71 3.14
C HIS A 42 -15.45 -1.56 4.03
N ASN A 43 -16.65 -1.78 3.48
CA ASN A 43 -17.93 -1.61 4.18
C ASN A 43 -18.02 -0.28 4.95
N GLU A 44 -17.78 0.83 4.25
CA GLU A 44 -17.80 2.21 4.80
C GLU A 44 -16.78 2.49 5.91
N LYS A 45 -15.86 1.56 6.18
CA LYS A 45 -14.78 1.74 7.15
C LYS A 45 -13.48 1.99 6.42
N ASP A 46 -12.66 2.84 7.02
CA ASP A 46 -11.31 3.14 6.56
C ASP A 46 -10.26 2.50 7.50
N PHE A 47 -9.26 1.90 6.87
CA PHE A 47 -8.04 1.43 7.51
C PHE A 47 -6.87 2.21 6.94
N THR A 48 -6.18 2.96 7.80
CA THR A 48 -5.06 3.82 7.38
C THR A 48 -3.74 3.23 7.86
N VAL A 49 -2.79 3.13 6.95
CA VAL A 49 -1.38 2.85 7.22
C VAL A 49 -0.60 4.14 7.02
N SER A 50 0.13 4.57 8.04
CA SER A 50 1.07 5.69 7.91
C SER A 50 2.34 5.18 7.25
N ILE A 51 2.70 5.77 6.11
CA ILE A 51 3.90 5.43 5.35
C ILE A 51 5.08 6.30 5.79
N GLY A 52 4.82 7.59 6.05
CA GLY A 52 5.85 8.50 6.53
C GLY A 52 5.49 9.97 6.31
N LEU A 53 6.54 10.80 6.29
CA LEU A 53 6.45 12.24 6.09
C LEU A 53 7.31 12.68 4.90
N THR A 54 6.76 13.47 3.98
CA THR A 54 7.46 14.07 2.85
C THR A 54 7.37 15.59 2.88
N ASN A 55 8.43 16.26 2.45
CA ASN A 55 8.41 17.70 2.19
C ASN A 55 8.10 18.02 0.72
N GLU A 56 7.95 16.99 -0.11
CA GLU A 56 7.74 17.09 -1.56
C GLU A 56 6.54 16.21 -1.97
N PRO A 57 5.30 16.55 -1.53
CA PRO A 57 4.12 15.75 -1.81
C PRO A 57 3.80 15.69 -3.31
N GLU A 58 4.01 16.76 -4.08
CA GLU A 58 3.77 16.79 -5.52
C GLU A 58 4.71 15.85 -6.27
N THR A 59 6.01 15.89 -5.96
CA THR A 59 7.01 14.97 -6.53
C THR A 59 6.67 13.52 -6.23
N LEU A 60 6.23 13.23 -5.00
CA LEU A 60 5.82 11.89 -4.61
C LEU A 60 4.55 11.44 -5.35
N GLN A 61 3.60 12.34 -5.60
CA GLN A 61 2.40 12.04 -6.38
C GLN A 61 2.76 11.62 -7.81
N GLU A 62 3.63 12.37 -8.48
CA GLU A 62 4.10 12.06 -9.84
C GLU A 62 4.92 10.76 -9.90
N GLU A 63 5.77 10.53 -8.90
CA GLU A 63 6.51 9.28 -8.76
C GLU A 63 5.55 8.10 -8.55
N TRP A 64 4.55 8.24 -7.70
CA TRP A 64 3.55 7.21 -7.42
C TRP A 64 2.80 6.79 -8.69
N VAL A 65 2.33 7.75 -9.50
CA VAL A 65 1.62 7.47 -10.76
C VAL A 65 2.49 6.62 -11.69
N ARG A 66 3.75 6.99 -11.89
CA ARG A 66 4.70 6.23 -12.71
C ARG A 66 5.00 4.86 -12.11
N ALA A 67 5.16 4.80 -10.81
CA ALA A 67 5.51 3.57 -10.11
C ALA A 67 4.37 2.54 -10.12
N VAL A 68 3.11 2.95 -9.95
CA VAL A 68 1.96 2.05 -10.01
C VAL A 68 1.68 1.59 -11.44
N GLU A 69 1.92 2.43 -12.44
CA GLU A 69 1.85 2.02 -13.84
C GLU A 69 2.93 0.98 -14.16
N TRP A 70 4.19 1.26 -13.79
CA TRP A 70 5.29 0.32 -13.94
C TRP A 70 5.00 -1.00 -13.20
N TRP A 71 4.51 -0.91 -11.96
CA TRP A 71 4.17 -2.07 -11.13
C TRP A 71 3.20 -3.00 -11.84
N ASN A 72 2.15 -2.44 -12.47
CA ASN A 72 1.10 -3.23 -13.10
C ASN A 72 1.46 -3.73 -14.49
N LYS A 73 2.21 -2.96 -15.29
CA LYS A 73 2.43 -3.26 -16.71
C LYS A 73 3.76 -3.95 -17.00
N THR A 74 4.82 -3.61 -16.26
CA THR A 74 6.20 -3.90 -16.68
C THR A 74 7.07 -4.50 -15.60
N ALA A 75 6.73 -4.37 -14.32
CA ALA A 75 7.52 -4.91 -13.23
C ALA A 75 7.57 -6.44 -13.31
N SER A 76 8.78 -6.99 -13.24
CA SER A 76 8.98 -8.44 -13.11
C SER A 76 8.53 -8.93 -11.74
N GLU A 77 8.25 -10.22 -11.62
CA GLU A 77 7.96 -10.83 -10.30
C GLU A 77 9.14 -10.67 -9.34
N ASP A 78 10.37 -10.73 -9.84
CA ASP A 78 11.58 -10.52 -9.03
C ASP A 78 11.65 -9.08 -8.50
N ASP A 79 11.36 -8.08 -9.32
CA ASP A 79 11.30 -6.68 -8.89
C ASP A 79 10.23 -6.46 -7.80
N ARG A 80 9.02 -7.00 -8.04
CA ARG A 80 7.90 -6.91 -7.09
C ARG A 80 8.25 -7.60 -5.77
N SER A 81 8.85 -8.78 -5.86
CA SER A 81 9.31 -9.57 -4.72
C SER A 81 10.38 -8.83 -3.94
N ALA A 82 11.40 -8.25 -4.60
CA ALA A 82 12.45 -7.50 -3.93
C ALA A 82 11.91 -6.29 -3.15
N ILE A 83 11.02 -5.49 -3.77
CA ILE A 83 10.37 -4.36 -3.10
C ILE A 83 9.55 -4.84 -1.91
N TYR A 84 8.69 -5.84 -2.10
CA TYR A 84 7.85 -6.38 -1.03
C TYR A 84 8.67 -6.96 0.12
N GLN A 85 9.76 -7.67 -0.18
CA GLN A 85 10.63 -8.30 0.80
C GLN A 85 11.33 -7.29 1.71
N SER A 86 11.67 -6.12 1.18
CA SER A 86 12.33 -5.03 1.91
C SER A 86 11.38 -4.12 2.70
N SER A 87 10.07 -4.33 2.59
CA SER A 87 9.05 -3.41 3.13
C SER A 87 8.76 -3.58 4.62
N PHE A 88 8.36 -2.48 5.26
CA PHE A 88 7.91 -2.52 6.64
C PHE A 88 6.58 -3.28 6.78
N ILE A 89 5.67 -3.15 5.82
CA ILE A 89 4.37 -3.85 5.85
C ILE A 89 4.54 -5.37 5.91
N ARG A 90 5.56 -5.94 5.26
CA ARG A 90 5.88 -7.37 5.36
C ARG A 90 6.31 -7.74 6.77
N THR A 91 7.23 -6.98 7.37
CA THR A 91 7.69 -7.26 8.75
C THR A 91 6.58 -7.12 9.79
N ARG A 92 5.59 -6.26 9.53
CA ARG A 92 4.44 -5.99 10.40
C ARG A 92 3.17 -6.75 9.98
N ALA A 93 3.24 -7.62 8.98
CA ALA A 93 2.07 -8.30 8.41
C ALA A 93 1.30 -9.13 9.47
N SER A 94 2.01 -9.67 10.47
CA SER A 94 1.40 -10.40 11.59
C SER A 94 0.45 -9.53 12.43
N ALA A 95 0.65 -8.22 12.48
CA ALA A 95 -0.24 -7.27 13.18
C ALA A 95 -1.35 -6.72 12.27
N LEU A 96 -1.15 -6.71 10.94
CA LEU A 96 -2.12 -6.18 9.98
C LEU A 96 -3.42 -6.99 9.98
N ILE A 97 -3.33 -8.32 9.87
CA ILE A 97 -4.51 -9.20 9.80
C ILE A 97 -5.37 -9.08 11.08
N PRO A 98 -4.83 -9.23 12.31
CA PRO A 98 -5.60 -9.01 13.53
C PRO A 98 -6.22 -7.62 13.62
N ALA A 99 -5.53 -6.57 13.15
CA ALA A 99 -6.07 -5.21 13.16
C ALA A 99 -7.27 -5.05 12.21
N LEU A 100 -7.22 -5.68 11.03
CA LEU A 100 -8.32 -5.71 10.08
C LEU A 100 -9.51 -6.52 10.62
N ILE A 101 -9.27 -7.68 11.23
CA ILE A 101 -10.31 -8.50 11.88
C ILE A 101 -11.00 -7.70 13.00
N LYS A 102 -10.23 -7.06 13.88
CA LYS A 102 -10.75 -6.23 14.98
C LYS A 102 -11.63 -5.09 14.47
N LYS A 103 -11.33 -4.53 13.30
CA LYS A 103 -12.14 -3.49 12.66
C LYS A 103 -13.32 -4.04 11.85
N GLY A 104 -13.45 -5.37 11.72
CA GLY A 104 -14.45 -6.00 10.86
C GLY A 104 -14.26 -5.62 9.39
N MET A 105 -13.00 -5.51 8.96
CA MET A 105 -12.58 -5.13 7.61
C MET A 105 -11.81 -6.24 6.91
N TYR A 106 -11.54 -7.37 7.58
CA TYR A 106 -10.85 -8.48 6.95
C TYR A 106 -11.81 -9.16 5.96
N PRO A 107 -11.52 -9.15 4.65
CA PRO A 107 -12.38 -9.74 3.65
C PRO A 107 -12.15 -11.26 3.69
N VAL A 108 -12.77 -11.91 4.67
CA VAL A 108 -12.89 -13.38 4.62
C VAL A 108 -13.89 -13.67 3.50
N ILE A 109 -13.46 -14.48 2.54
CA ILE A 109 -14.38 -15.21 1.65
C ILE A 109 -15.33 -15.95 2.58
N GLN A 110 -16.58 -15.51 2.66
CA GLN A 110 -17.62 -16.35 3.23
C GLN A 110 -17.65 -17.61 2.36
N ASN A 111 -17.21 -18.73 2.92
CA ASN A 111 -17.25 -20.05 2.29
C ASN A 111 -18.65 -20.34 1.76
#